data_AF-A0A520ENR1-F1
#
_entry.id   AF-A0A520ENR1-F1
#
_cell.length_a   1.000
_cell.length_b   1.000
_cell.length_c   1.000
_cell.angle_alpha   90.00
_cell.angle_beta   90.00
_cell.angle_gamma   90.00
#
_symmetry.space_group_name_H-M   'P 1'
#
loop_
_entity.id
_entity.type
_entity.pdbx_description
1 polymer ?
#
loop_
_entity_poly.entity_id
_entity_poly.type
_entity_poly.pdbx_seq_one_letter_code
_entity_poly.pdbx_strand_id
1 'polypeptide(L)' 'FTRALLGAEFPATHAVTVTSALTGSRPDQGNLNRTLKAIPGLERTDERVRVQATGRPAVVWRWKTT' A
#
# COMPACT_ATOMS: atom_id res chain seq x y z
N PHE A 1 -1.48 9.60 2.70
CA PHE A 1 -2.31 8.73 1.84
C PHE A 1 -3.76 8.85 2.27
N THR A 2 -4.69 8.79 1.33
CA THR A 2 -6.13 8.88 1.60
C THR A 2 -6.88 7.76 0.89
N ARG A 3 -8.08 7.45 1.36
CA ARG A 3 -8.98 6.49 0.70
C ARG A 3 -9.34 6.90 -0.72
N ALA A 4 -9.49 8.21 -0.97
CA ALA A 4 -9.77 8.73 -2.31
C ALA A 4 -8.62 8.46 -3.30
N LEU A 5 -7.36 8.51 -2.83
CA LEU A 5 -6.18 8.31 -3.69
C LEU A 5 -5.87 6.84 -3.95
N LEU A 6 -6.02 5.97 -2.94
CA LEU A 6 -5.59 4.57 -3.03
C LEU A 6 -6.75 3.58 -3.19
N GLY A 7 -7.99 4.04 -3.08
CA GLY A 7 -9.16 3.17 -2.99
C GLY A 7 -9.41 2.65 -1.57
N ALA A 8 -10.51 1.91 -1.40
CA ALA A 8 -10.89 1.31 -0.12
C ALA A 8 -9.95 0.17 0.30
N GLU A 9 -9.36 -0.51 -0.67
CA GLU A 9 -8.44 -1.63 -0.48
C GLU A 9 -7.43 -1.64 -1.62
N PHE A 10 -6.16 -1.89 -1.29
CA PHE A 10 -5.08 -1.85 -2.28
C PHE A 10 -3.89 -2.70 -1.85
N PRO A 11 -3.15 -3.30 -2.80
CA PRO A 11 -1.89 -3.96 -2.50
C PRO A 11 -0.80 -2.93 -2.16
N ALA A 12 0.13 -3.27 -1.27
CA ALA A 12 1.24 -2.39 -0.90
C ALA A 12 2.05 -1.86 -2.10
N THR A 13 2.13 -2.65 -3.18
CA THR A 13 2.78 -2.23 -4.43
C THR A 13 2.06 -1.08 -5.14
N HIS A 14 0.74 -0.95 -5.00
CA HIS A 14 0.01 0.20 -5.54
C HIS A 14 0.44 1.50 -4.84
N ALA A 15 0.60 1.46 -3.50
CA ALA A 15 1.12 2.61 -2.76
C ALA A 15 2.56 2.95 -3.17
N VAL A 16 3.41 1.96 -3.48
CA VAL A 16 4.75 2.19 -4.04
C VAL A 16 4.67 2.91 -5.38
N THR A 17 3.81 2.45 -6.29
CA THR A 17 3.61 3.07 -7.62
C THR A 17 3.15 4.52 -7.49
N VAL A 18 2.11 4.78 -6.70
CA VAL A 18 1.59 6.14 -6.47
C VAL A 18 2.66 7.05 -5.86
N THR A 19 3.40 6.56 -4.86
CA THR A 19 4.50 7.34 -4.27
C THR A 19 5.57 7.66 -5.30
N SER A 20 5.99 6.68 -6.09
CA SER A 20 7.01 6.87 -7.12
C SER A 20 6.59 7.90 -8.17
N ALA A 21 5.32 7.89 -8.56
CA ALA A 21 4.77 8.87 -9.49
C ALA A 21 4.75 10.29 -8.89
N LEU A 22 4.43 10.42 -7.60
CA LEU A 22 4.35 11.72 -6.92
C LEU A 22 5.72 12.32 -6.57
N THR A 23 6.72 11.49 -6.27
CA THR A 23 8.03 11.95 -5.80
C THR A 23 9.14 11.81 -6.84
N GLY A 24 8.87 11.18 -7.99
CA GLY A 24 9.85 10.89 -9.03
C GLY A 24 10.87 9.80 -8.68
N SER A 25 10.76 9.15 -7.53
CA SER A 25 11.70 8.11 -7.09
C SER A 25 11.01 6.97 -6.35
N ARG A 26 11.51 5.74 -6.53
CA ARG A 26 10.94 4.57 -5.87
C ARG A 26 11.23 4.61 -4.37
N PRO A 27 10.21 4.57 -3.49
CA PRO A 27 10.44 4.57 -2.05
C PRO A 27 10.98 3.23 -1.55
N ASP A 28 11.67 3.26 -0.41
CA ASP A 28 11.91 2.05 0.37
C ASP A 28 10.58 1.47 0.86
N GLN A 29 10.37 0.18 0.61
CA GLN A 29 9.09 -0.47 0.90
C GLN A 29 8.89 -0.68 2.41
N GLY A 30 9.97 -0.87 3.18
CA GLY A 30 9.88 -1.04 4.63
C GLY A 30 9.42 0.25 5.31
N ASN A 31 10.04 1.37 4.96
CA ASN A 31 9.65 2.72 5.35
C ASN A 31 8.20 3.01 4.95
N LEU A 32 7.83 2.75 3.68
CA LEU A 32 6.48 3.02 3.20
C LEU A 32 5.42 2.22 3.96
N ASN A 33 5.65 0.92 4.21
CA ASN A 33 4.72 0.12 5.01
C ASN A 33 4.60 0.62 6.47
N ARG A 34 5.69 1.13 7.07
CA ARG A 34 5.62 1.79 8.38
C ARG A 34 4.79 3.07 8.34
N THR A 35 4.96 3.88 7.29
CA THR A 35 4.13 5.08 7.08
C THR A 35 2.66 4.72 6.93
N LEU A 36 2.31 3.71 6.13
CA LEU A 36 0.92 3.23 6.00
C LEU A 36 0.36 2.76 7.35
N LYS A 37 1.15 2.02 8.14
CA LYS A 37 0.74 1.53 9.46
C LYS A 37 0.39 2.64 10.44
N ALA A 38 1.02 3.81 10.29
CA ALA A 38 0.79 4.96 11.17
C ALA A 38 -0.49 5.74 10.83
N ILE A 39 -1.19 5.42 9.74
CA ILE A 39 -2.37 6.16 9.29
C ILE A 39 -3.61 5.68 10.05
N PRO A 40 -4.31 6.56 10.79
CA PRO A 40 -5.54 6.19 11.47
C PRO A 40 -6.60 5.66 10.50
N GLY A 41 -7.25 4.56 10.86
CA GLY A 41 -8.30 3.93 10.05
C GLY A 41 -7.80 3.08 8.87
N LEU A 42 -6.48 3.00 8.63
CA LEU A 42 -5.90 2.09 7.65
C LEU A 42 -5.29 0.87 8.36
N GLU A 43 -5.62 -0.33 7.89
CA GLU A 43 -5.12 -1.58 8.46
C GLU A 43 -4.43 -2.45 7.42
N ARG A 44 -3.40 -3.16 7.88
CA ARG A 44 -2.74 -4.21 7.11
C ARG A 44 -3.51 -5.51 7.32
N THR A 45 -3.91 -6.17 6.24
CA THR A 45 -4.60 -7.45 6.32
C THR A 45 -3.60 -8.62 6.28
N ASP A 46 -4.11 -9.84 6.50
CA ASP A 46 -3.35 -11.07 6.26
C ASP A 46 -3.40 -11.54 4.80
N GLU A 47 -4.24 -10.88 3.98
CA GLU A 47 -4.36 -11.19 2.57
C GLU A 47 -3.11 -10.79 1.80
N ARG A 48 -2.77 -11.63 0.81
CA ARG A 48 -1.68 -11.37 -0.10
C ARG A 48 -2.10 -11.63 -1.54
N VAL A 49 -1.74 -10.71 -2.42
CA VAL A 49 -2.05 -10.80 -3.85
C VAL A 49 -0.78 -10.76 -4.69
N ARG A 50 -0.71 -11.64 -5.69
CA ARG A 50 0.39 -11.63 -6.68
C ARG A 50 0.06 -10.60 -7.76
N VAL A 51 0.85 -9.53 -7.82
CA VAL A 51 0.70 -8.44 -8.79
C VAL A 51 1.73 -8.47 -9.93
N GLN A 52 2.74 -9.35 -9.83
CA GLN A 52 3.81 -9.53 -10.81
C GLN A 52 4.09 -11.02 -11.01
N ALA A 53 4.65 -11.37 -12.17
CA ALA A 53 4.99 -12.76 -12.51
C ALA A 53 5.98 -13.37 -11.51
N THR A 54 6.94 -12.59 -11.02
CA THR A 54 7.98 -13.01 -10.08
C THR A 54 7.93 -12.21 -8.76
N GLY A 55 8.67 -12.66 -7.75
CA GLY A 55 8.72 -12.02 -6.44
C GLY A 55 7.65 -12.50 -5.45
N ARG A 56 7.68 -11.90 -4.25
CA ARG A 56 6.74 -12.21 -3.15
C ARG A 56 5.38 -11.54 -3.41
N PRO A 57 4.25 -12.22 -3.13
CA PRO A 57 2.94 -11.58 -3.11
C PRO A 57 2.91 -10.35 -2.18
N ALA A 58 2.26 -9.28 -2.65
CA ALA A 58 2.09 -8.04 -1.92
C ALA A 58 1.02 -8.21 -0.84
N VAL A 59 1.27 -7.66 0.35
CA VAL A 59 0.21 -7.57 1.37
C VAL A 59 -0.85 -6.56 0.94
N VAL A 60 -2.09 -6.83 1.31
CA VAL A 60 -3.21 -5.92 1.07
C VAL A 60 -3.44 -5.02 2.29
N TRP A 61 -3.77 -3.77 2.02
CA TRP A 61 -4.15 -2.76 3.00
C TRP A 61 -5.59 -2.34 2.77
N ARG A 62 -6.35 -2.13 3.84
CA ARG A 62 -7.78 -1.80 3.78
C ARG A 62 -8.09 -0.63 4.72
N TRP A 63 -8.98 0.27 4.29
CA TRP A 63 -9.55 1.27 5.18
C TRP A 63 -10.70 0.65 5.97
N LYS A 64 -10.73 0.86 7.28
CA LYS A 64 -11.86 0.47 8.12
C LYS A 64 -13.12 1.18 7.63
N THR A 65 -14.17 0.41 7.39
CA THR A 65 -15.51 0.95 7.20
C THR A 65 -15.91 1.61 8.51
N THR A 66 -16.17 2.90 8.47
CA THR A 66 -16.71 3.65 9.61
C THR A 66 -18.15 3.23 9.85
#